data_AF-A0A820T9I4-F1
#
_entry.id   AF-A0A820T9I4-F1
#
_cell.length_a   1.000
_cell.length_b   1.000
_cell.length_c   1.000
_cell.angle_alpha   90.00
_cell.angle_beta   90.00
_cell.angle_gamma   90.00
#
_symmetry.space_group_name_H-M   'P 1'
#
loop_
_entity.id
_entity.type
_entity.pdbx_description
1 polymer ?
#
loop_
_entity_poly.entity_id
_entity_poly.type
_entity_poly.pdbx_seq_one_letter_code
_entity_poly.pdbx_strand_id
1 'polypeptide(L)'
;MLRRRLFFLYLFILFTGIFAQKYGSNVQKDDDENDDEDDRQSVNRVQPPVNSNKYDSKRPSNDRVVNDNQQPAAANPSPVRSPNESSRRSSPTPLATSDECRLDVQKYCNKGNKQIIPNLKVLQCIDDLDNAVTLISKECQHLIYSFKYNMTHDPRFDDAASKQCAKDLKLFDECEPFIGKSGSGRLVTCLYEHLPNITDSTCRYFINQVQVVVFNDWRLSEYFVEACKSDIEKLECGRLDDDSKDLPHEQGAVISCLSQKYNLLVPQCRKEIFRLAEMQSDDYHLDRALFYACRDDRERLCGQVSSGNGRVYRCLYEQKFNSMMSSACRKEVHRRQSLVVADVNMDAPLIRACNNEMREHKCSVDSNENDKKSSLIKLLLCLEDTLKRGYHIQDECRREMLVHRRMLMSDYALSPELQSECKSEMVQYCPSLFQQGASGTIGQRGGRMIHCLLAAARKEKSFSSRCLSVVNSLVRAVDPGSDIRADPLLESACRPVIDTLCPRMKPGDSNVILCLLDNLKNARMTEDCEDRLMEVAYFLARDWRLTPRLLRTCQTNLVTFCQLPKDWSMNQDISGVQVGMYLGCLYQQRQQLDKECRSELKRIMHIRTQSIGLMPEIEDNCLTDLAICKNPEIKGE
;
A
#
# COMPACT_ATOMS: atom_id res chain seq x y z
N MET A 1 7.66 -56.87 8.35
CA MET A 1 8.23 -55.57 7.95
C MET A 1 8.77 -55.52 6.52
N LEU A 2 9.22 -56.62 5.89
CA LEU A 2 9.69 -56.61 4.50
C LEU A 2 8.60 -56.27 3.44
N ARG A 3 7.35 -56.73 3.63
CA ARG A 3 6.24 -56.43 2.71
C ARG A 3 5.83 -54.95 2.67
N ARG A 4 6.02 -54.20 3.76
CA ARG A 4 5.74 -52.74 3.79
C ARG A 4 6.83 -51.94 3.07
N ARG A 5 8.10 -52.39 3.10
CA ARG A 5 9.21 -51.71 2.40
C ARG A 5 9.16 -51.91 0.89
N LEU A 6 8.70 -53.08 0.41
CA LEU A 6 8.50 -53.33 -1.02
C LEU A 6 7.35 -52.50 -1.62
N PHE A 7 6.29 -52.25 -0.86
CA PHE A 7 5.17 -51.41 -1.32
C PHE A 7 5.58 -49.94 -1.51
N PHE A 8 6.42 -49.40 -0.62
CA PHE A 8 6.96 -48.04 -0.75
C PHE A 8 7.96 -47.91 -1.90
N LEU A 9 8.78 -48.93 -2.18
CA LEU A 9 9.68 -48.92 -3.35
C LEU A 9 8.90 -48.96 -4.68
N TYR A 10 7.79 -49.71 -4.73
CA TYR A 10 6.95 -49.79 -5.93
C TYR A 10 6.21 -48.47 -6.22
N LEU A 11 5.75 -47.77 -5.17
CA LEU A 11 5.17 -46.41 -5.27
C LEU A 11 6.20 -45.36 -5.68
N PHE A 12 7.46 -45.49 -5.23
CA PHE A 12 8.53 -44.55 -5.58
C PHE A 12 8.96 -44.69 -7.06
N ILE A 13 8.98 -45.91 -7.61
CA ILE A 13 9.30 -46.17 -9.02
C ILE A 13 8.17 -45.69 -9.96
N LEU A 14 6.90 -45.77 -9.53
CA LEU A 14 5.78 -45.24 -10.32
C LEU A 14 5.73 -43.70 -10.32
N PHE A 15 6.17 -43.04 -9.25
CA PHE A 15 6.18 -41.57 -9.17
C PHE A 15 7.35 -40.92 -9.92
N THR A 16 8.50 -41.59 -10.07
CA THR A 16 9.63 -41.07 -10.86
C THR A 16 9.49 -41.34 -12.37
N GLY A 17 8.68 -42.33 -12.76
CA GLY A 17 8.41 -42.65 -14.17
C GLY A 17 7.49 -41.66 -14.92
N ILE A 18 6.70 -40.85 -14.20
CA ILE A 18 5.75 -39.89 -14.82
C ILE A 18 6.41 -38.53 -15.13
N PHE A 19 7.57 -38.23 -14.53
CA PHE A 19 8.28 -36.96 -14.73
C PHE A 19 9.23 -36.95 -15.95
N ALA A 20 9.49 -38.10 -16.58
CA ALA A 20 10.46 -38.23 -17.67
C ALA A 20 9.88 -38.07 -19.10
N GLN A 21 8.60 -37.73 -19.25
CA GLN A 21 7.91 -37.74 -20.56
C GLN A 21 7.58 -36.36 -21.15
N LYS A 22 8.23 -35.26 -20.72
CA LYS A 22 7.95 -33.93 -21.30
C LYS A 22 9.16 -33.04 -21.65
N TYR A 23 10.39 -33.56 -21.64
CA TYR A 23 11.55 -32.84 -22.17
C TYR A 23 12.49 -33.78 -22.93
N GLY A 24 12.57 -33.55 -24.25
CA GLY A 24 13.37 -34.28 -25.23
C GLY A 24 12.84 -33.93 -26.63
N SER A 25 13.16 -32.74 -27.13
CA SER A 25 14.28 -32.44 -28.05
C SER A 25 13.94 -32.76 -29.50
N ASN A 26 13.93 -31.72 -30.34
CA ASN A 26 14.33 -31.84 -31.74
C ASN A 26 15.31 -30.70 -32.05
N VAL A 27 16.57 -31.08 -32.22
CA VAL A 27 17.66 -30.29 -32.77
C VAL A 27 18.16 -31.08 -33.99
N GLN A 28 18.14 -30.46 -35.17
CA GLN A 28 19.11 -30.67 -36.25
C GLN A 28 18.95 -29.48 -37.22
N LYS A 29 19.93 -28.57 -37.25
CA LYS A 29 20.99 -28.40 -38.27
C LYS A 29 20.45 -28.04 -39.66
N ASP A 30 20.87 -26.90 -40.19
CA ASP A 30 21.90 -26.83 -41.24
C ASP A 30 22.45 -25.41 -41.38
N ASP A 31 23.67 -25.36 -41.91
CA ASP A 31 24.67 -24.29 -41.95
C ASP A 31 24.46 -23.31 -43.14
N ASP A 32 25.47 -22.43 -43.35
CA ASP A 32 25.73 -21.48 -44.45
C ASP A 32 25.48 -20.00 -44.08
N GLU A 33 26.33 -19.01 -44.31
CA GLU A 33 27.73 -18.87 -44.76
C GLU A 33 28.13 -17.40 -44.44
N ASN A 34 29.43 -17.10 -44.33
CA ASN A 34 29.96 -15.75 -44.14
C ASN A 34 29.71 -14.84 -45.36
N ASP A 35 29.71 -13.51 -45.17
CA ASP A 35 30.53 -12.60 -46.00
C ASP A 35 30.51 -11.15 -45.47
N ASP A 36 31.59 -10.45 -45.83
CA ASP A 36 32.28 -9.34 -45.19
C ASP A 36 31.75 -7.90 -45.45
N GLU A 37 32.25 -7.01 -44.58
CA GLU A 37 32.79 -5.65 -44.79
C GLU A 37 31.98 -4.45 -45.34
N ASP A 38 32.16 -3.33 -44.61
CA ASP A 38 32.33 -1.91 -44.99
C ASP A 38 31.27 -1.17 -45.84
N ASP A 39 30.74 -0.04 -45.32
CA ASP A 39 31.41 1.28 -45.39
C ASP A 39 30.47 2.45 -44.94
N ARG A 40 31.07 3.40 -44.20
CA ARG A 40 30.87 4.88 -44.20
C ARG A 40 29.55 5.62 -43.88
N GLN A 41 29.65 6.37 -42.78
CA GLN A 41 29.59 7.86 -42.66
C GLN A 41 28.38 8.66 -43.20
N SER A 42 27.69 9.38 -42.30
CA SER A 42 27.53 10.86 -42.31
C SER A 42 26.62 11.33 -41.14
N VAL A 43 27.13 12.02 -40.11
CA VAL A 43 27.20 13.49 -39.88
C VAL A 43 25.89 14.19 -39.43
N ASN A 44 25.88 14.57 -38.14
CA ASN A 44 25.37 15.78 -37.46
C ASN A 44 24.17 16.59 -38.01
N ARG A 45 23.19 16.91 -37.13
CA ARG A 45 23.00 18.29 -36.61
C ARG A 45 22.04 18.42 -35.42
N VAL A 46 22.34 19.43 -34.61
CA VAL A 46 21.75 19.84 -33.33
C VAL A 46 21.07 21.22 -33.48
N GLN A 47 19.94 21.43 -32.75
CA GLN A 47 19.32 22.71 -32.27
C GLN A 47 18.55 23.64 -33.23
N PRO A 48 17.74 24.64 -32.75
CA PRO A 48 16.89 24.81 -31.53
C PRO A 48 15.50 25.51 -31.86
N PRO A 49 14.70 26.04 -30.90
CA PRO A 49 13.28 26.39 -31.08
C PRO A 49 13.01 27.86 -31.42
N VAL A 50 11.80 28.18 -31.90
CA VAL A 50 11.32 29.56 -32.04
C VAL A 50 9.92 29.71 -31.45
N ASN A 51 9.81 30.73 -30.60
CA ASN A 51 8.64 31.25 -29.90
C ASN A 51 8.26 32.59 -30.55
N SER A 52 6.99 32.88 -30.78
CA SER A 52 6.50 34.26 -30.89
C SER A 52 5.00 34.37 -30.63
N ASN A 53 4.69 35.17 -29.60
CA ASN A 53 3.38 35.67 -29.23
C ASN A 53 2.88 36.80 -30.17
N LYS A 54 1.56 37.03 -30.10
CA LYS A 54 0.83 38.31 -29.88
C LYS A 54 -0.14 38.83 -30.97
N TYR A 55 -1.40 38.98 -30.50
CA TYR A 55 -2.42 40.03 -30.80
C TYR A 55 -3.03 40.02 -32.24
N ASP A 56 -4.30 40.32 -32.51
CA ASP A 56 -5.25 41.20 -31.83
C ASP A 56 -6.72 40.96 -32.29
N SER A 57 -7.65 41.57 -31.56
CA SER A 57 -9.12 41.53 -31.70
C SER A 57 -9.67 42.22 -32.96
N LYS A 58 -10.86 41.79 -33.46
CA LYS A 58 -12.11 42.61 -33.58
C LYS A 58 -13.20 41.99 -34.48
N ARG A 59 -14.45 42.16 -34.01
CA ARG A 59 -15.77 42.01 -34.67
C ARG A 59 -15.99 43.09 -35.77
N PRO A 60 -16.95 42.94 -36.71
CA PRO A 60 -18.37 43.38 -36.54
C PRO A 60 -19.42 42.38 -37.14
N SER A 61 -20.67 42.24 -36.65
CA SER A 61 -21.93 43.00 -36.92
C SER A 61 -22.38 42.97 -38.41
N ASN A 62 -23.63 42.78 -38.87
CA ASN A 62 -24.99 42.68 -38.32
C ASN A 62 -25.96 42.21 -39.47
N ASP A 63 -27.27 42.08 -39.15
CA ASP A 63 -28.47 42.21 -40.03
C ASP A 63 -29.15 40.94 -40.60
N ARG A 64 -30.30 40.53 -40.04
CA ARG A 64 -31.65 41.02 -40.43
C ARG A 64 -32.79 40.34 -39.64
N VAL A 65 -33.76 41.17 -39.26
CA VAL A 65 -35.04 40.88 -38.60
C VAL A 65 -36.15 40.79 -39.64
N VAL A 66 -37.09 39.84 -39.49
CA VAL A 66 -38.52 40.04 -39.83
C VAL A 66 -39.36 39.30 -38.78
N ASN A 67 -40.36 39.99 -38.26
CA ASN A 67 -41.32 39.56 -37.24
C ASN A 67 -42.71 39.68 -37.87
N ASP A 68 -43.62 38.75 -37.60
CA ASP A 68 -45.06 39.02 -37.79
C ASP A 68 -45.89 38.26 -36.76
N ASN A 69 -46.74 39.03 -36.07
CA ASN A 69 -47.69 38.62 -35.04
C ASN A 69 -49.09 38.56 -35.66
N GLN A 70 -49.88 37.53 -35.33
CA GLN A 70 -51.35 37.67 -35.23
C GLN A 70 -52.01 36.50 -34.50
N GLN A 71 -52.80 36.84 -33.48
CA GLN A 71 -53.87 36.05 -32.86
C GLN A 71 -55.22 36.67 -33.30
N PRO A 72 -56.36 35.94 -33.32
CA PRO A 72 -57.24 35.92 -32.12
C PRO A 72 -58.19 34.71 -31.90
N ALA A 73 -58.64 34.63 -30.63
CA ALA A 73 -59.99 34.31 -30.11
C ALA A 73 -60.54 32.87 -29.89
N ALA A 74 -61.18 32.75 -28.71
CA ALA A 74 -61.69 31.59 -27.97
C ALA A 74 -63.02 30.95 -28.44
N ALA A 75 -63.24 29.68 -28.03
CA ALA A 75 -64.53 29.15 -27.55
C ALA A 75 -64.33 27.88 -26.66
N ASN A 76 -65.07 27.81 -25.55
CA ASN A 76 -65.21 26.66 -24.60
C ASN A 76 -66.62 26.05 -24.79
N PRO A 77 -66.91 24.74 -24.51
CA PRO A 77 -67.07 24.26 -23.12
C PRO A 77 -66.70 22.77 -22.80
N SER A 78 -66.70 22.49 -21.50
CA SER A 78 -66.30 21.33 -20.65
C SER A 78 -66.91 19.91 -20.94
N PRO A 79 -66.78 18.89 -20.04
CA PRO A 79 -65.62 18.01 -19.75
C PRO A 79 -65.98 16.50 -19.83
N VAL A 80 -65.04 15.60 -20.21
CA VAL A 80 -65.27 14.13 -20.09
C VAL A 80 -64.04 13.37 -19.60
N ARG A 81 -64.20 12.81 -18.39
CA ARG A 81 -63.61 11.61 -17.75
C ARG A 81 -62.33 10.97 -18.31
N SER A 82 -61.32 10.90 -17.45
CA SER A 82 -60.21 9.93 -17.46
C SER A 82 -60.70 8.49 -17.26
N PRO A 83 -60.01 7.49 -17.84
CA PRO A 83 -59.90 6.16 -17.25
C PRO A 83 -58.58 6.03 -16.49
N ASN A 84 -58.70 5.54 -15.25
CA ASN A 84 -57.61 5.01 -14.43
C ASN A 84 -56.73 4.05 -15.24
N GLU A 85 -55.44 4.35 -15.35
CA GLU A 85 -54.43 3.34 -15.58
C GLU A 85 -53.63 3.15 -14.29
N SER A 86 -54.03 2.12 -13.55
CA SER A 86 -53.29 1.57 -12.43
C SER A 86 -51.87 1.25 -12.88
N SER A 87 -50.90 2.00 -12.35
CA SER A 87 -49.47 1.70 -12.44
C SER A 87 -49.23 0.26 -11.98
N ARG A 88 -49.06 -0.65 -12.95
CA ARG A 88 -48.57 -2.00 -12.73
C ARG A 88 -47.12 -1.88 -12.27
N ARG A 89 -46.91 -2.11 -10.97
CA ARG A 89 -45.61 -2.36 -10.35
C ARG A 89 -44.89 -3.48 -11.12
N SER A 90 -43.86 -3.15 -11.88
CA SER A 90 -42.99 -4.15 -12.50
C SER A 90 -42.05 -4.73 -11.44
N SER A 91 -42.26 -5.99 -11.07
CA SER A 91 -41.21 -6.82 -10.49
C SER A 91 -40.05 -6.92 -11.50
N PRO A 92 -38.78 -6.74 -11.09
CA PRO A 92 -37.68 -6.78 -12.02
C PRO A 92 -37.56 -8.19 -12.61
N THR A 93 -37.39 -8.28 -13.91
CA THR A 93 -37.31 -9.53 -14.68
C THR A 93 -36.20 -10.43 -14.10
N PRO A 94 -36.42 -11.75 -13.95
CA PRO A 94 -35.36 -12.64 -13.47
C PRO A 94 -34.23 -12.74 -14.50
N LEU A 95 -32.99 -12.42 -14.09
CA LEU A 95 -31.79 -12.43 -14.94
C LEU A 95 -31.53 -13.81 -15.54
N ALA A 96 -31.85 -14.87 -14.81
CA ALA A 96 -31.69 -16.25 -15.28
C ALA A 96 -32.63 -16.63 -16.44
N THR A 97 -33.71 -15.87 -16.64
CA THR A 97 -34.75 -16.18 -17.64
C THR A 97 -34.90 -15.12 -18.71
N SER A 98 -34.25 -13.97 -18.57
CA SER A 98 -34.33 -12.88 -19.55
C SER A 98 -33.67 -13.29 -20.86
N ASP A 99 -34.17 -12.79 -21.99
CA ASP A 99 -33.67 -13.21 -23.30
C ASP A 99 -32.21 -12.78 -23.51
N GLU A 100 -31.80 -11.68 -22.87
CA GLU A 100 -30.44 -11.14 -22.90
C GLU A 100 -29.46 -12.02 -22.11
N CYS A 101 -29.83 -12.52 -20.93
CA CYS A 101 -28.89 -13.21 -20.02
C CYS A 101 -29.06 -14.72 -19.93
N ARG A 102 -30.21 -15.29 -20.33
CA ARG A 102 -30.53 -16.72 -20.13
C ARG A 102 -29.44 -17.67 -20.64
N LEU A 103 -28.91 -17.43 -21.84
CA LEU A 103 -27.90 -18.30 -22.46
C LEU A 103 -26.56 -18.25 -21.72
N ASP A 104 -26.11 -17.04 -21.36
CA ASP A 104 -24.87 -16.83 -20.63
C ASP A 104 -24.95 -17.42 -19.21
N VAL A 105 -26.05 -17.15 -18.50
CA VAL A 105 -26.30 -17.66 -17.17
C VAL A 105 -26.36 -19.19 -17.18
N GLN A 106 -27.03 -19.79 -18.16
CA GLN A 106 -27.10 -21.25 -18.27
C GLN A 106 -25.73 -21.87 -18.56
N LYS A 107 -24.92 -21.22 -19.41
CA LYS A 107 -23.60 -21.71 -19.82
C LYS A 107 -22.56 -21.63 -18.71
N TYR A 108 -22.51 -20.50 -17.99
CA TYR A 108 -21.42 -20.24 -17.05
C TYR A 108 -21.84 -20.43 -15.58
N CYS A 109 -23.09 -20.13 -15.23
CA CYS A 109 -23.56 -20.11 -13.85
C CYS A 109 -24.52 -21.22 -13.45
N ASN A 110 -25.14 -21.90 -14.42
CA ASN A 110 -26.10 -22.97 -14.17
C ASN A 110 -25.75 -24.25 -14.93
N LYS A 111 -24.48 -24.66 -14.88
CA LYS A 111 -23.94 -25.84 -15.59
C LYS A 111 -24.65 -27.13 -15.16
N GLY A 112 -25.74 -27.48 -15.85
CA GLY A 112 -26.42 -28.77 -15.73
C GLY A 112 -27.60 -28.84 -14.75
N ASN A 113 -28.05 -27.73 -14.15
CA ASN A 113 -29.22 -27.72 -13.26
C ASN A 113 -30.43 -27.03 -13.92
N LYS A 114 -31.62 -27.64 -13.78
CA LYS A 114 -32.87 -27.13 -14.39
C LYS A 114 -33.58 -26.09 -13.53
N GLN A 115 -33.13 -25.88 -12.29
CA GLN A 115 -33.72 -24.87 -11.41
C GLN A 115 -33.27 -23.45 -11.78
N ILE A 116 -34.21 -22.51 -11.72
CA ILE A 116 -33.96 -21.09 -11.93
C ILE A 116 -33.18 -20.57 -10.73
N ILE A 117 -31.98 -20.05 -10.96
CA ILE A 117 -31.16 -19.42 -9.93
C ILE A 117 -31.67 -18.00 -9.65
N PRO A 118 -31.79 -17.59 -8.37
CA PRO A 118 -32.17 -16.22 -8.01
C PRO A 118 -31.18 -15.19 -8.55
N ASN A 119 -31.67 -13.99 -8.87
CA ASN A 119 -30.85 -12.90 -9.44
C ASN A 119 -29.57 -12.64 -8.63
N LEU A 120 -29.65 -12.63 -7.30
CA LEU A 120 -28.48 -12.40 -6.43
C LEU A 120 -27.38 -13.46 -6.64
N LYS A 121 -27.77 -14.74 -6.78
CA LYS A 121 -26.82 -15.84 -7.05
C LYS A 121 -26.25 -15.79 -8.46
N VAL A 122 -27.04 -15.32 -9.43
CA VAL A 122 -26.56 -15.08 -10.79
C VAL A 122 -25.48 -14.00 -10.79
N LEU A 123 -25.73 -12.88 -10.10
CA LEU A 123 -24.79 -11.78 -10.00
C LEU A 123 -23.50 -12.20 -9.29
N GLN A 124 -23.61 -12.92 -8.17
CA GLN A 124 -22.45 -13.46 -7.46
C GLN A 124 -21.64 -14.39 -8.37
N CYS A 125 -22.29 -15.35 -9.03
CA CYS A 125 -21.59 -16.24 -9.94
C CYS A 125 -20.87 -15.49 -11.07
N ILE A 126 -21.55 -14.54 -11.72
CA ILE A 126 -20.96 -13.77 -12.83
C ILE A 126 -19.78 -12.92 -12.34
N ASP A 127 -19.89 -12.32 -11.15
CA ASP A 127 -18.80 -11.56 -10.52
C ASP A 127 -17.60 -12.49 -10.17
N ASP A 128 -17.84 -13.78 -9.93
CA ASP A 128 -16.82 -14.81 -9.68
C ASP A 128 -16.24 -15.45 -10.98
N LEU A 129 -16.76 -15.12 -12.18
CA LEU A 129 -16.27 -15.69 -13.44
C LEU A 129 -14.97 -15.02 -13.91
N ASP A 130 -13.96 -15.84 -14.21
CA ASP A 130 -12.75 -15.38 -14.90
C ASP A 130 -13.09 -14.80 -16.27
N ASN A 131 -12.75 -13.53 -16.51
CA ASN A 131 -13.04 -12.81 -17.76
C ASN A 131 -14.53 -12.69 -18.08
N ALA A 132 -15.39 -12.51 -17.06
CA ALA A 132 -16.83 -12.26 -17.23
C ALA A 132 -17.16 -11.29 -18.38
N VAL A 133 -16.40 -10.21 -18.53
CA VAL A 133 -16.58 -9.18 -19.58
C VAL A 133 -16.34 -9.71 -21.01
N THR A 134 -15.56 -10.77 -21.17
CA THR A 134 -15.39 -11.43 -22.47
C THR A 134 -16.32 -12.63 -22.65
N LEU A 135 -16.70 -13.28 -21.55
CA LEU A 135 -17.49 -14.51 -21.58
C LEU A 135 -18.98 -14.25 -21.70
N ILE A 136 -19.47 -13.18 -21.08
CA ILE A 136 -20.88 -12.76 -21.05
C ILE A 136 -21.14 -11.82 -22.23
N SER A 137 -22.31 -11.93 -22.87
CA SER A 137 -22.72 -11.06 -23.98
C SER A 137 -22.84 -9.59 -23.55
N LYS A 138 -22.61 -8.65 -24.48
CA LYS A 138 -22.73 -7.20 -24.20
C LYS A 138 -24.15 -6.84 -23.76
N GLU A 139 -25.16 -7.52 -24.31
CA GLU A 139 -26.56 -7.36 -23.98
C GLU A 139 -26.86 -7.82 -22.54
N CYS A 140 -26.33 -8.97 -22.13
CA CYS A 140 -26.46 -9.43 -20.75
C CYS A 140 -25.69 -8.55 -19.77
N GLN A 141 -24.49 -8.10 -20.13
CA GLN A 141 -23.71 -7.16 -19.32
C GLN A 141 -24.48 -5.86 -19.08
N HIS A 142 -25.11 -5.30 -20.11
CA HIS A 142 -25.93 -4.10 -19.99
C HIS A 142 -27.18 -4.32 -19.13
N LEU A 143 -27.84 -5.47 -19.26
CA LEU A 143 -28.99 -5.81 -18.41
C LEU A 143 -28.57 -5.98 -16.95
N ILE A 144 -27.43 -6.62 -16.69
CA ILE A 144 -26.85 -6.77 -15.35
C ILE A 144 -26.54 -5.40 -14.76
N TYR A 145 -25.90 -4.52 -15.53
CA TYR A 145 -25.63 -3.14 -15.11
C TYR A 145 -26.92 -2.41 -14.75
N SER A 146 -27.91 -2.42 -15.66
CA SER A 146 -29.20 -1.76 -15.44
C SER A 146 -29.94 -2.35 -14.24
N PHE A 147 -29.85 -3.67 -14.04
CA PHE A 147 -30.40 -4.34 -12.87
C PHE A 147 -29.71 -3.88 -11.59
N LYS A 148 -28.36 -3.90 -11.54
CA LYS A 148 -27.57 -3.44 -10.38
C LYS A 148 -27.85 -1.95 -10.08
N TYR A 149 -27.90 -1.10 -11.10
CA TYR A 149 -28.18 0.34 -10.98
C TYR A 149 -29.58 0.64 -10.47
N ASN A 150 -30.59 -0.02 -11.04
CA ASN A 150 -31.97 0.14 -10.56
C ASN A 150 -32.10 -0.41 -9.14
N MET A 151 -31.33 -1.44 -8.76
CA MET A 151 -31.34 -2.01 -7.41
C MET A 151 -30.89 -1.03 -6.33
N THR A 152 -29.92 -0.15 -6.62
CA THR A 152 -29.41 0.84 -5.65
C THR A 152 -30.28 2.08 -5.54
N HIS A 153 -31.15 2.30 -6.53
CA HIS A 153 -32.15 3.36 -6.53
C HIS A 153 -33.56 2.85 -6.24
N ASP A 154 -33.70 1.55 -5.95
CA ASP A 154 -35.00 0.93 -5.71
C ASP A 154 -35.42 1.17 -4.25
N PRO A 155 -36.55 1.88 -4.03
CA PRO A 155 -37.09 2.14 -2.70
C PRO A 155 -37.25 0.89 -1.84
N ARG A 156 -37.49 -0.28 -2.47
CA ARG A 156 -37.67 -1.55 -1.77
C ARG A 156 -36.43 -2.00 -1.01
N PHE A 157 -35.23 -1.61 -1.44
CA PHE A 157 -33.99 -1.97 -0.74
C PHE A 157 -33.79 -1.15 0.52
N ASP A 158 -34.03 0.16 0.46
CA ASP A 158 -34.00 1.03 1.64
C ASP A 158 -35.13 0.65 2.62
N ASP A 159 -36.30 0.28 2.12
CA ASP A 159 -37.42 -0.21 2.95
C ASP A 159 -37.10 -1.56 3.60
N ALA A 160 -36.46 -2.48 2.85
CA ALA A 160 -36.02 -3.78 3.35
C ALA A 160 -34.90 -3.64 4.39
N ALA A 161 -33.97 -2.71 4.18
CA ALA A 161 -32.91 -2.36 5.11
C ALA A 161 -33.50 -1.75 6.39
N SER A 162 -34.41 -0.78 6.27
CA SER A 162 -35.11 -0.16 7.40
C SER A 162 -35.85 -1.19 8.25
N LYS A 163 -36.46 -2.20 7.63
CA LYS A 163 -37.18 -3.28 8.34
C LYS A 163 -36.25 -4.29 8.98
N GLN A 164 -35.26 -4.79 8.24
CA GLN A 164 -34.37 -5.87 8.72
C GLN A 164 -33.34 -5.37 9.72
N CYS A 165 -32.96 -4.09 9.64
CA CYS A 165 -31.97 -3.44 10.51
C CYS A 165 -32.60 -2.50 11.54
N ALA A 166 -33.91 -2.59 11.78
CA ALA A 166 -34.64 -1.68 12.68
C ALA A 166 -34.08 -1.62 14.11
N LYS A 167 -33.42 -2.69 14.59
CA LYS A 167 -32.78 -2.72 15.91
C LYS A 167 -31.44 -2.00 15.90
N ASP A 168 -30.57 -2.31 14.95
CA ASP A 168 -29.23 -1.73 14.86
C ASP A 168 -29.25 -0.27 14.40
N LEU A 169 -30.24 0.15 13.61
CA LEU A 169 -30.41 1.55 13.20
C LEU A 169 -30.60 2.51 14.38
N LYS A 170 -31.01 2.02 15.54
CA LYS A 170 -31.11 2.81 16.78
C LYS A 170 -29.75 3.03 17.46
N LEU A 171 -28.71 2.31 17.02
CA LEU A 171 -27.36 2.38 17.57
C LEU A 171 -26.46 3.30 16.73
N PHE A 172 -26.90 3.70 15.53
CA PHE A 172 -26.11 4.47 14.57
C PHE A 172 -26.83 5.78 14.21
N ASP A 173 -26.66 6.81 15.05
CA ASP A 173 -27.27 8.13 14.86
C ASP A 173 -26.90 8.75 13.50
N GLU A 174 -25.72 8.41 12.96
CA GLU A 174 -25.23 8.83 11.65
C GLU A 174 -26.07 8.31 10.47
N CYS A 175 -26.78 7.20 10.65
CA CYS A 175 -27.63 6.61 9.63
C CYS A 175 -29.07 7.15 9.67
N GLU A 176 -29.46 7.82 10.75
CA GLU A 176 -30.81 8.40 10.93
C GLU A 176 -31.25 9.33 9.79
N PRO A 177 -30.38 10.22 9.23
CA PRO A 177 -30.75 11.11 8.13
C PRO A 177 -31.19 10.41 6.84
N PHE A 178 -30.96 9.11 6.73
CA PHE A 178 -31.28 8.28 5.55
C PHE A 178 -32.53 7.42 5.75
N ILE A 179 -33.04 7.32 6.98
CA ILE A 179 -34.26 6.57 7.28
C ILE A 179 -35.45 7.27 6.62
N GLY A 180 -36.19 6.55 5.78
CA GLY A 180 -37.36 7.08 5.05
C GLY A 180 -37.03 7.85 3.76
N LYS A 181 -35.75 8.00 3.39
CA LYS A 181 -35.33 8.53 2.09
C LYS A 181 -35.12 7.39 1.09
N SER A 182 -36.23 6.76 0.70
CA SER A 182 -36.22 5.57 -0.15
C SER A 182 -35.74 5.88 -1.58
N GLY A 183 -34.91 5.00 -2.13
CA GLY A 183 -34.38 5.07 -3.50
C GLY A 183 -33.05 5.82 -3.62
N SER A 184 -32.40 6.11 -2.50
CA SER A 184 -31.11 6.82 -2.48
C SER A 184 -29.92 5.86 -2.28
N GLY A 185 -30.16 4.63 -1.78
CA GLY A 185 -29.10 3.65 -1.47
C GLY A 185 -28.19 4.07 -0.30
N ARG A 186 -28.46 5.22 0.31
CA ARG A 186 -27.64 5.86 1.35
C ARG A 186 -27.74 5.13 2.67
N LEU A 187 -28.93 4.62 2.98
CA LEU A 187 -29.18 3.86 4.21
C LEU A 187 -28.42 2.53 4.23
N VAL A 188 -28.47 1.79 3.11
CA VAL A 188 -27.73 0.53 2.97
C VAL A 188 -26.22 0.78 3.06
N THR A 189 -25.73 1.86 2.44
CA THR A 189 -24.31 2.25 2.51
C THR A 189 -23.88 2.55 3.94
N CYS A 190 -24.67 3.31 4.70
CA CYS A 190 -24.37 3.61 6.10
C CYS A 190 -24.37 2.35 6.99
N LEU A 191 -25.35 1.46 6.80
CA LEU A 191 -25.41 0.19 7.52
C LEU A 191 -24.23 -0.74 7.20
N TYR A 192 -23.71 -0.67 5.98
CA TYR A 192 -22.52 -1.42 5.59
C TYR A 192 -21.25 -0.94 6.28
N GLU A 193 -21.09 0.38 6.46
CA GLU A 193 -19.96 0.93 7.23
C GLU A 193 -19.95 0.46 8.68
N HIS A 194 -21.14 0.36 9.26
CA HIS A 194 -21.32 -0.14 10.61
C HIS A 194 -21.43 -1.67 10.69
N LEU A 195 -21.16 -2.41 9.61
CA LEU A 195 -21.25 -3.89 9.57
C LEU A 195 -20.48 -4.60 10.70
N PRO A 196 -19.29 -4.14 11.14
CA PRO A 196 -18.60 -4.73 12.29
C PRO A 196 -19.35 -4.56 13.61
N ASN A 197 -20.16 -3.50 13.73
CA ASN A 197 -20.89 -3.11 14.93
C ASN A 197 -22.36 -3.60 14.91
N ILE A 198 -22.84 -4.13 13.79
CA ILE A 198 -24.20 -4.71 13.68
C ILE A 198 -24.30 -5.96 14.54
N THR A 199 -25.27 -5.95 15.45
CA THR A 199 -25.52 -7.03 16.42
C THR A 199 -26.60 -8.00 15.95
N ASP A 200 -27.61 -7.53 15.20
CA ASP A 200 -28.67 -8.41 14.70
C ASP A 200 -28.17 -9.25 13.52
N SER A 201 -28.23 -10.58 13.67
CA SER A 201 -27.81 -11.54 12.64
C SER A 201 -28.60 -11.43 11.34
N THR A 202 -29.87 -10.98 11.39
CA THR A 202 -30.73 -10.82 10.23
C THR A 202 -30.30 -9.60 9.43
N CYS A 203 -30.07 -8.49 10.12
CA CYS A 203 -29.50 -7.28 9.51
C CYS A 203 -28.13 -7.58 8.91
N ARG A 204 -27.27 -8.25 9.68
CA ARG A 204 -25.93 -8.63 9.21
C ARG A 204 -25.98 -9.52 7.97
N TYR A 205 -26.86 -10.53 7.95
CA TYR A 205 -27.04 -11.37 6.77
C TYR A 205 -27.54 -10.56 5.56
N PHE A 206 -28.54 -9.71 5.75
CA PHE A 206 -29.07 -8.84 4.71
C PHE A 206 -27.99 -7.94 4.10
N ILE A 207 -27.22 -7.24 4.94
CA ILE A 207 -26.16 -6.35 4.47
C ILE A 207 -25.06 -7.14 3.75
N ASN A 208 -24.66 -8.32 4.23
CA ASN A 208 -23.72 -9.18 3.51
C ASN A 208 -24.25 -9.65 2.14
N GLN A 209 -25.56 -9.95 2.04
CA GLN A 209 -26.16 -10.34 0.75
C GLN A 209 -26.23 -9.17 -0.22
N VAL A 210 -26.57 -7.98 0.27
CA VAL A 210 -26.64 -6.76 -0.55
C VAL A 210 -25.23 -6.28 -0.94
N GLN A 211 -24.23 -6.49 -0.09
CA GLN A 211 -22.84 -6.09 -0.32
C GLN A 211 -22.25 -6.68 -1.60
N VAL A 212 -22.46 -7.97 -1.83
CA VAL A 212 -21.96 -8.68 -3.02
C VAL A 212 -22.48 -8.05 -4.32
N VAL A 213 -23.63 -7.38 -4.27
CA VAL A 213 -24.28 -6.82 -5.46
C VAL A 213 -24.15 -5.32 -5.59
N VAL A 214 -24.17 -4.58 -4.47
CA VAL A 214 -24.19 -3.11 -4.44
C VAL A 214 -22.80 -2.51 -4.24
N PHE A 215 -21.98 -3.06 -3.34
CA PHE A 215 -20.71 -2.42 -2.95
C PHE A 215 -19.51 -2.83 -3.80
N ASN A 216 -19.67 -3.80 -4.70
CA ASN A 216 -18.66 -4.10 -5.70
C ASN A 216 -18.62 -3.01 -6.81
N ASP A 217 -19.72 -2.28 -7.05
CA ASP A 217 -19.81 -1.23 -8.08
C ASP A 217 -20.04 0.15 -7.44
N TRP A 218 -18.95 0.82 -7.07
CA TRP A 218 -18.95 2.15 -6.44
C TRP A 218 -19.66 3.24 -7.26
N ARG A 219 -19.86 3.06 -8.58
CA ARG A 219 -20.65 4.00 -9.41
C ARG A 219 -22.11 4.06 -8.99
N LEU A 220 -22.55 3.07 -8.21
CA LEU A 220 -23.88 3.03 -7.62
C LEU A 220 -23.97 3.79 -6.29
N SER A 221 -22.84 4.27 -5.77
CA SER A 221 -22.80 5.27 -4.72
C SER A 221 -22.89 6.65 -5.36
N GLU A 222 -24.11 7.21 -5.39
CA GLU A 222 -24.39 8.60 -5.81
C GLU A 222 -23.37 9.59 -5.19
N TYR A 223 -22.97 9.34 -3.94
CA TYR A 223 -21.96 10.12 -3.22
C TYR A 223 -20.60 10.21 -3.92
N PHE A 224 -20.09 9.10 -4.45
CA PHE A 224 -18.76 9.11 -5.06
C PHE A 224 -18.77 9.95 -6.33
N VAL A 225 -19.78 9.74 -7.19
CA VAL A 225 -19.88 10.45 -8.46
C VAL A 225 -20.05 11.95 -8.21
N GLU A 226 -20.91 12.36 -7.28
CA GLU A 226 -21.06 13.77 -6.90
C GLU A 226 -19.77 14.37 -6.31
N ALA A 227 -19.13 13.68 -5.36
CA ALA A 227 -17.93 14.18 -4.70
C ALA A 227 -16.72 14.28 -5.63
N CYS A 228 -16.58 13.35 -6.57
CA CYS A 228 -15.40 13.23 -7.44
C CYS A 228 -15.58 13.79 -8.85
N LYS A 229 -16.77 14.22 -9.27
CA LYS A 229 -17.03 14.68 -10.65
C LYS A 229 -16.03 15.73 -11.14
N SER A 230 -15.81 16.78 -10.34
CA SER A 230 -14.88 17.87 -10.66
C SER A 230 -13.44 17.36 -10.84
N ASP A 231 -12.99 16.48 -9.96
CA ASP A 231 -11.64 15.91 -10.03
C ASP A 231 -11.48 14.92 -11.19
N ILE A 232 -12.53 14.16 -11.53
CA ILE A 232 -12.54 13.25 -12.68
C ILE A 232 -12.32 14.03 -13.97
N GLU A 233 -13.03 15.15 -14.15
CA GLU A 233 -12.90 16.03 -15.30
C GLU A 233 -11.54 16.74 -15.31
N LYS A 234 -11.15 17.37 -14.19
CA LYS A 234 -9.91 18.15 -14.06
C LYS A 234 -8.64 17.33 -14.22
N LEU A 235 -8.62 16.10 -13.67
CA LEU A 235 -7.45 15.22 -13.70
C LEU A 235 -7.48 14.22 -14.86
N GLU A 236 -8.47 14.36 -15.75
CA GLU A 236 -8.68 13.50 -16.92
C GLU A 236 -8.69 12.01 -16.54
N CYS A 237 -9.33 11.71 -15.42
CA CYS A 237 -9.46 10.35 -14.90
C CYS A 237 -10.69 9.61 -15.46
N GLY A 238 -11.55 10.29 -16.22
CA GLY A 238 -12.67 9.66 -16.93
C GLY A 238 -12.21 8.65 -17.98
N ARG A 239 -12.92 7.54 -18.13
CA ARG A 239 -12.66 6.48 -19.11
C ARG A 239 -13.95 6.24 -19.90
N LEU A 240 -13.82 6.04 -21.21
CA LEU A 240 -14.91 5.69 -22.13
C LEU A 240 -14.74 4.23 -22.52
N ASP A 241 -15.85 3.48 -22.59
CA ASP A 241 -15.92 2.07 -23.00
C ASP A 241 -15.14 1.86 -24.31
N ASP A 242 -13.86 1.51 -24.20
CA ASP A 242 -13.02 1.21 -25.36
C ASP A 242 -12.93 -0.30 -25.52
N ASP A 243 -13.15 -0.81 -26.74
CA ASP A 243 -13.14 -2.23 -27.13
C ASP A 243 -11.74 -2.90 -26.98
N SER A 244 -10.83 -2.30 -26.21
CA SER A 244 -9.48 -2.79 -25.93
C SER A 244 -9.53 -3.95 -24.92
N LYS A 245 -9.00 -5.10 -25.36
CA LYS A 245 -9.14 -6.42 -24.72
C LYS A 245 -8.42 -6.61 -23.38
N ASP A 246 -7.75 -5.57 -22.85
CA ASP A 246 -6.68 -5.77 -21.86
C ASP A 246 -7.01 -5.31 -20.43
N LEU A 247 -8.14 -4.62 -20.17
CA LEU A 247 -8.55 -4.27 -18.80
C LEU A 247 -10.07 -4.42 -18.61
N PRO A 248 -10.55 -5.49 -17.95
CA PRO A 248 -11.97 -5.81 -17.90
C PRO A 248 -12.89 -4.83 -17.16
N HIS A 249 -12.41 -3.77 -16.48
CA HIS A 249 -13.32 -2.78 -15.88
C HIS A 249 -12.74 -1.37 -15.87
N GLU A 250 -13.33 -0.49 -16.66
CA GLU A 250 -12.99 0.94 -16.72
C GLU A 250 -13.19 1.67 -15.39
N GLN A 251 -14.07 1.13 -14.54
CA GLN A 251 -14.39 1.68 -13.22
C GLN A 251 -13.21 1.58 -12.25
N GLY A 252 -12.53 0.42 -12.24
CA GLY A 252 -11.30 0.24 -11.47
C GLY A 252 -10.21 1.20 -11.95
N ALA A 253 -10.21 1.53 -13.26
CA ALA A 253 -9.26 2.47 -13.83
C ALA A 253 -9.51 3.93 -13.41
N VAL A 254 -10.77 4.38 -13.27
CA VAL A 254 -11.08 5.71 -12.74
C VAL A 254 -10.60 5.86 -11.29
N ILE A 255 -10.95 4.91 -10.41
CA ILE A 255 -10.46 4.93 -9.01
C ILE A 255 -8.95 4.80 -8.98
N SER A 256 -8.36 3.91 -9.78
CA SER A 256 -6.91 3.72 -9.79
C SER A 256 -6.21 5.04 -10.17
N CYS A 257 -6.75 5.77 -11.15
CA CYS A 257 -6.27 7.08 -11.55
C CYS A 257 -6.40 8.13 -10.43
N LEU A 258 -7.58 8.27 -9.83
CA LEU A 258 -7.83 9.23 -8.74
C LEU A 258 -6.99 8.93 -7.50
N SER A 259 -6.89 7.65 -7.12
CA SER A 259 -6.10 7.16 -5.99
C SER A 259 -4.61 7.47 -6.14
N GLN A 260 -4.06 7.38 -7.35
CA GLN A 260 -2.65 7.75 -7.60
C GLN A 260 -2.43 9.26 -7.48
N LYS A 261 -3.48 10.06 -7.68
CA LYS A 261 -3.47 11.52 -7.61
C LYS A 261 -4.16 12.04 -6.34
N TYR A 262 -4.26 11.23 -5.28
CA TYR A 262 -5.06 11.55 -4.09
C TYR A 262 -4.71 12.91 -3.45
N ASN A 263 -3.43 13.33 -3.52
CA ASN A 263 -2.97 14.62 -3.03
C ASN A 263 -3.52 15.84 -3.79
N LEU A 264 -3.96 15.64 -5.04
CA LEU A 264 -4.52 16.69 -5.91
C LEU A 264 -6.05 16.76 -5.85
N LEU A 265 -6.69 15.78 -5.21
CA LEU A 265 -8.14 15.70 -5.10
C LEU A 265 -8.69 16.73 -4.12
N VAL A 266 -9.91 17.21 -4.37
CA VAL A 266 -10.64 17.99 -3.37
C VAL A 266 -10.93 17.12 -2.15
N PRO A 267 -11.01 17.70 -0.93
CA PRO A 267 -11.21 16.93 0.31
C PRO A 267 -12.35 15.93 0.27
N GLN A 268 -13.48 16.31 -0.35
CA GLN A 268 -14.66 15.44 -0.46
C GLN A 268 -14.38 14.20 -1.31
N CYS A 269 -13.81 14.35 -2.51
CA CYS A 269 -13.46 13.20 -3.35
C CYS A 269 -12.39 12.32 -2.70
N ARG A 270 -11.39 12.94 -2.06
CA ARG A 270 -10.34 12.22 -1.33
C ARG A 270 -10.92 11.36 -0.21
N LYS A 271 -11.87 11.90 0.55
CA LYS A 271 -12.57 11.17 1.61
C LYS A 271 -13.31 9.96 1.05
N GLU A 272 -14.01 10.10 -0.07
CA GLU A 272 -14.71 8.96 -0.69
C GLU A 272 -13.74 7.90 -1.25
N ILE A 273 -12.59 8.30 -1.81
CA ILE A 273 -11.53 7.37 -2.23
C ILE A 273 -10.99 6.58 -1.04
N PHE A 274 -10.73 7.24 0.08
CA PHE A 274 -10.27 6.59 1.31
C PHE A 274 -11.35 5.67 1.89
N ARG A 275 -12.57 6.16 2.06
CA ARG A 275 -13.71 5.35 2.49
C ARG A 275 -13.86 4.06 1.65
N LEU A 276 -13.75 4.18 0.33
CA LEU A 276 -13.80 3.02 -0.56
C LEU A 276 -12.64 2.05 -0.32
N ALA A 277 -11.41 2.57 -0.21
CA ALA A 277 -10.24 1.74 0.04
C ALA A 277 -10.33 1.01 1.38
N GLU A 278 -10.80 1.67 2.44
CA GLU A 278 -11.07 1.05 3.74
C GLU A 278 -12.05 -0.13 3.60
N MET A 279 -13.19 0.08 2.96
CA MET A 279 -14.19 -0.98 2.73
C MET A 279 -13.63 -2.17 1.92
N GLN A 280 -12.68 -1.91 1.02
CA GLN A 280 -12.04 -2.93 0.18
C GLN A 280 -10.84 -3.62 0.86
N SER A 281 -10.43 -3.17 2.05
CA SER A 281 -9.20 -3.66 2.71
C SER A 281 -9.26 -5.11 3.19
N ASP A 282 -10.46 -5.64 3.43
CA ASP A 282 -10.59 -6.96 4.04
C ASP A 282 -10.45 -8.12 3.04
N ASP A 283 -10.88 -7.93 1.80
CA ASP A 283 -10.78 -8.97 0.77
C ASP A 283 -10.37 -8.35 -0.57
N TYR A 284 -9.34 -8.94 -1.19
CA TYR A 284 -8.80 -8.42 -2.46
C TYR A 284 -9.82 -8.49 -3.61
N HIS A 285 -10.84 -9.34 -3.52
CA HIS A 285 -11.95 -9.37 -4.49
C HIS A 285 -12.77 -8.07 -4.50
N LEU A 286 -12.79 -7.34 -3.39
CA LEU A 286 -13.54 -6.09 -3.26
C LEU A 286 -12.82 -4.93 -3.96
N ASP A 287 -11.49 -4.95 -4.02
CA ASP A 287 -10.71 -4.00 -4.81
C ASP A 287 -10.62 -4.50 -6.26
N ARG A 288 -11.60 -4.13 -7.09
CA ARG A 288 -11.66 -4.56 -8.50
C ARG A 288 -10.38 -4.28 -9.27
N ALA A 289 -9.77 -3.11 -9.08
CA ALA A 289 -8.55 -2.75 -9.81
C ALA A 289 -7.41 -3.72 -9.45
N LEU A 290 -7.24 -4.01 -8.16
CA LEU A 290 -6.28 -4.99 -7.67
C LEU A 290 -6.63 -6.42 -8.12
N PHE A 291 -7.89 -6.85 -7.98
CA PHE A 291 -8.35 -8.18 -8.35
C PHE A 291 -8.03 -8.52 -9.80
N TYR A 292 -8.43 -7.66 -10.75
CA TYR A 292 -8.21 -7.91 -12.18
C TYR A 292 -6.74 -7.86 -12.56
N ALA A 293 -5.97 -6.96 -11.95
CA ALA A 293 -4.54 -6.87 -12.20
C ALA A 293 -3.75 -8.06 -11.62
N CYS A 294 -4.22 -8.63 -10.50
CA CYS A 294 -3.46 -9.61 -9.72
C CYS A 294 -4.00 -11.03 -9.72
N ARG A 295 -5.18 -11.35 -10.29
CA ARG A 295 -5.76 -12.70 -10.21
C ARG A 295 -4.81 -13.83 -10.69
N ASP A 296 -4.14 -13.62 -11.82
CA ASP A 296 -3.23 -14.64 -12.40
C ASP A 296 -1.92 -14.74 -11.61
N ASP A 297 -1.51 -13.64 -10.96
CA ASP A 297 -0.38 -13.62 -10.05
C ASP A 297 -0.75 -14.24 -8.70
N ARG A 298 -1.99 -14.06 -8.24
CA ARG A 298 -2.55 -14.68 -7.02
C ARG A 298 -2.56 -16.18 -7.15
N GLU A 299 -3.04 -16.75 -8.25
CA GLU A 299 -3.02 -18.22 -8.43
C GLU A 299 -1.60 -18.80 -8.40
N ARG A 300 -0.67 -18.10 -9.06
CA ARG A 300 0.71 -18.57 -9.23
C ARG A 300 1.56 -18.40 -7.99
N LEU A 301 1.40 -17.30 -7.26
CA LEU A 301 2.26 -16.90 -6.14
C LEU A 301 1.60 -17.11 -4.78
N CYS A 302 0.27 -17.09 -4.72
CA CYS A 302 -0.51 -17.05 -3.49
C CYS A 302 -1.70 -18.04 -3.49
N GLY A 303 -1.71 -19.07 -4.37
CA GLY A 303 -2.88 -19.94 -4.57
C GLY A 303 -3.35 -20.69 -3.32
N GLN A 304 -2.44 -20.94 -2.37
CA GLN A 304 -2.73 -21.61 -1.09
C GLN A 304 -3.30 -20.66 -0.01
N VAL A 305 -3.34 -19.35 -0.27
CA VAL A 305 -3.79 -18.35 0.70
C VAL A 305 -5.31 -18.17 0.58
N SER A 306 -6.02 -18.43 1.68
CA SER A 306 -7.46 -18.19 1.77
C SER A 306 -7.79 -16.69 1.81
N SER A 307 -8.81 -16.28 1.05
CA SER A 307 -9.34 -14.91 0.98
C SER A 307 -9.96 -14.43 2.30
N GLY A 308 -10.23 -13.13 2.40
CA GLY A 308 -10.65 -12.43 3.62
C GLY A 308 -9.52 -12.09 4.60
N ASN A 309 -9.80 -11.18 5.54
CA ASN A 309 -8.86 -10.66 6.54
C ASN A 309 -7.55 -10.06 5.96
N GLY A 310 -7.56 -9.58 4.72
CA GLY A 310 -6.42 -8.98 4.03
C GLY A 310 -5.29 -9.94 3.67
N ARG A 311 -5.46 -11.26 3.86
CA ARG A 311 -4.37 -12.25 3.70
C ARG A 311 -3.83 -12.35 2.29
N VAL A 312 -4.71 -12.35 1.28
CA VAL A 312 -4.30 -12.43 -0.12
C VAL A 312 -3.52 -11.18 -0.52
N TYR A 313 -4.01 -9.99 -0.14
CA TYR A 313 -3.28 -8.74 -0.36
C TYR A 313 -1.91 -8.77 0.31
N ARG A 314 -1.81 -9.24 1.56
CA ARG A 314 -0.51 -9.41 2.24
C ARG A 314 0.45 -10.29 1.45
N CYS A 315 -0.01 -11.44 0.97
CA CYS A 315 0.83 -12.32 0.15
C CYS A 315 1.27 -11.65 -1.14
N LEU A 316 0.35 -10.98 -1.88
CA LEU A 316 0.70 -10.24 -3.09
C LEU A 316 1.72 -9.14 -2.82
N TYR A 317 1.56 -8.41 -1.71
CA TYR A 317 2.53 -7.43 -1.24
C TYR A 317 3.90 -8.05 -0.96
N GLU A 318 3.98 -9.15 -0.21
CA GLU A 318 5.24 -9.85 0.08
C GLU A 318 5.92 -10.38 -1.20
N GLN A 319 5.12 -10.71 -2.21
CA GLN A 319 5.58 -11.16 -3.53
C GLN A 319 5.73 -10.01 -4.55
N LYS A 320 5.58 -8.74 -4.14
CA LYS A 320 5.61 -7.58 -5.05
C LYS A 320 6.86 -7.54 -5.92
N PHE A 321 7.99 -7.91 -5.35
CA PHE A 321 9.28 -7.95 -6.04
C PHE A 321 9.68 -9.38 -6.47
N ASN A 322 8.72 -10.26 -6.68
CA ASN A 322 8.93 -11.56 -7.30
C ASN A 322 8.90 -11.44 -8.83
N SER A 323 9.88 -12.03 -9.52
CA SER A 323 10.05 -11.90 -10.97
C SER A 323 8.86 -12.37 -11.78
N MET A 324 8.10 -13.30 -11.22
CA MET A 324 6.90 -13.82 -11.83
C MET A 324 5.72 -12.86 -11.72
N MET A 325 5.70 -11.90 -10.79
CA MET A 325 4.56 -10.97 -10.71
C MET A 325 4.47 -10.08 -11.97
N SER A 326 3.27 -9.79 -12.46
CA SER A 326 3.05 -8.88 -13.57
C SER A 326 3.32 -7.42 -13.19
N SER A 327 3.64 -6.57 -14.17
CA SER A 327 3.76 -5.12 -13.96
C SER A 327 2.43 -4.48 -13.56
N ALA A 328 1.32 -4.99 -14.10
CA ALA A 328 -0.03 -4.57 -13.76
C ALA A 328 -0.35 -4.83 -12.28
N CYS A 329 -0.14 -6.06 -11.79
CA CYS A 329 -0.36 -6.37 -10.38
C CYS A 329 0.55 -5.55 -9.46
N ARG A 330 1.86 -5.45 -9.79
CA ARG A 330 2.79 -4.61 -9.03
C ARG A 330 2.32 -3.17 -8.88
N LYS A 331 1.75 -2.59 -9.93
CA LYS A 331 1.23 -1.22 -9.94
C LYS A 331 0.05 -1.08 -8.98
N GLU A 332 -0.90 -2.00 -9.01
CA GLU A 332 -2.08 -1.95 -8.15
C GLU A 332 -1.76 -2.29 -6.68
N VAL A 333 -0.82 -3.20 -6.43
CA VAL A 333 -0.25 -3.40 -5.08
C VAL A 333 0.40 -2.11 -4.59
N HIS A 334 1.23 -1.44 -5.41
CA HIS A 334 1.84 -0.16 -5.04
C HIS A 334 0.77 0.91 -4.76
N ARG A 335 -0.25 1.05 -5.62
CA ARG A 335 -1.37 1.98 -5.40
C ARG A 335 -2.01 1.76 -4.03
N ARG A 336 -2.30 0.50 -3.68
CA ARG A 336 -2.93 0.18 -2.40
C ARG A 336 -2.03 0.53 -1.22
N GLN A 337 -0.73 0.25 -1.31
CA GLN A 337 0.26 0.64 -0.31
C GLN A 337 0.34 2.16 -0.15
N SER A 338 0.32 2.93 -1.25
CA SER A 338 0.34 4.40 -1.20
C SER A 338 -0.86 4.95 -0.42
N LEU A 339 -2.04 4.35 -0.58
CA LEU A 339 -3.23 4.73 0.20
C LEU A 339 -3.07 4.40 1.69
N VAL A 340 -2.49 3.23 2.04
CA VAL A 340 -2.20 2.86 3.43
C VAL A 340 -1.17 3.79 4.09
N VAL A 341 -0.14 4.22 3.34
CA VAL A 341 0.85 5.16 3.86
C VAL A 341 0.25 6.55 4.05
N ALA A 342 -0.68 6.95 3.18
CA ALA A 342 -1.40 8.22 3.29
C ALA A 342 -2.37 8.22 4.47
N ASP A 343 -3.20 7.19 4.60
CA ASP A 343 -4.18 7.01 5.68
C ASP A 343 -4.14 5.56 6.18
N VAL A 344 -3.80 5.38 7.46
CA VAL A 344 -3.64 4.05 8.05
C VAL A 344 -4.97 3.31 8.23
N ASN A 345 -6.09 4.02 8.25
CA ASN A 345 -7.42 3.40 8.33
C ASN A 345 -7.72 2.54 7.09
N MET A 346 -6.97 2.76 6.01
CA MET A 346 -7.05 1.96 4.79
C MET A 346 -6.50 0.55 4.96
N ASP A 347 -5.90 0.22 6.11
CA ASP A 347 -5.36 -1.10 6.45
C ASP A 347 -6.14 -1.72 7.62
N ALA A 348 -7.27 -2.36 7.32
CA ALA A 348 -8.06 -3.01 8.37
C ALA A 348 -7.29 -4.09 9.15
N PRO A 349 -6.40 -4.92 8.56
CA PRO A 349 -5.55 -5.83 9.33
C PRO A 349 -4.72 -5.12 10.41
N LEU A 350 -4.04 -4.02 10.08
CA LEU A 350 -3.26 -3.23 11.04
C LEU A 350 -4.15 -2.60 12.11
N ILE A 351 -5.23 -1.93 11.71
CA ILE A 351 -6.16 -1.28 12.64
C ILE A 351 -6.73 -2.31 13.61
N ARG A 352 -7.21 -3.47 13.13
CA ARG A 352 -7.76 -4.52 13.99
C ARG A 352 -6.73 -5.04 14.98
N ALA A 353 -5.50 -5.27 14.52
CA ALA A 353 -4.44 -5.81 15.37
C ALA A 353 -4.01 -4.82 16.47
N CYS A 354 -3.99 -3.51 16.16
CA CYS A 354 -3.47 -2.47 17.07
C CYS A 354 -4.57 -1.63 17.75
N ASN A 355 -5.85 -1.90 17.54
CA ASN A 355 -6.97 -1.06 18.01
C ASN A 355 -6.95 -0.84 19.53
N ASN A 356 -6.57 -1.87 20.30
CA ASN A 356 -6.52 -1.79 21.75
C ASN A 356 -5.44 -0.79 22.20
N GLU A 357 -4.22 -0.95 21.68
CA GLU A 357 -3.08 -0.09 21.98
C GLU A 357 -3.29 1.34 21.50
N MET A 358 -3.93 1.51 20.35
CA MET A 358 -4.28 2.83 19.80
C MET A 358 -5.22 3.59 20.74
N ARG A 359 -6.26 2.92 21.25
CA ARG A 359 -7.23 3.53 22.18
C ARG A 359 -6.63 3.77 23.55
N GLU A 360 -5.93 2.77 24.11
CA GLU A 360 -5.34 2.84 25.45
C GLU A 360 -4.30 3.96 25.55
N HIS A 361 -3.46 4.10 24.53
CA HIS A 361 -2.36 5.06 24.53
C HIS A 361 -2.64 6.32 23.70
N LYS A 362 -3.86 6.51 23.22
CA LYS A 362 -4.31 7.69 22.46
C LYS A 362 -3.40 8.00 21.27
N CYS A 363 -3.01 6.96 20.53
CA CYS A 363 -2.34 7.17 19.25
C CYS A 363 -3.37 7.67 18.25
N SER A 364 -3.57 9.00 18.20
CA SER A 364 -4.42 9.64 17.20
C SER A 364 -3.76 9.49 15.84
N VAL A 365 -4.55 9.02 14.88
CA VAL A 365 -4.16 8.98 13.47
C VAL A 365 -4.92 10.03 12.66
N ASP A 366 -5.55 10.98 13.35
CA ASP A 366 -6.41 11.97 12.70
C ASP A 366 -5.59 12.76 11.67
N SER A 367 -6.05 12.66 10.43
CA SER A 367 -5.54 13.39 9.29
C SER A 367 -5.97 14.85 9.41
N ASN A 368 -5.26 15.61 10.26
CA ASN A 368 -5.28 17.07 10.14
C ASN A 368 -4.80 17.42 8.72
N GLU A 369 -5.65 18.05 7.91
CA GLU A 369 -5.36 18.35 6.48
C GLU A 369 -4.04 19.12 6.27
N ASN A 370 -3.57 19.82 7.30
CA ASN A 370 -2.33 20.60 7.28
C ASN A 370 -1.06 19.77 7.60
N ASP A 371 -1.20 18.54 8.09
CA ASP A 371 -0.07 17.75 8.55
C ASP A 371 0.43 16.84 7.42
N LYS A 372 1.44 17.35 6.69
CA LYS A 372 2.03 16.71 5.50
C LYS A 372 2.63 15.32 5.74
N LYS A 373 2.77 14.89 7.00
CA LYS A 373 3.42 13.62 7.36
C LYS A 373 2.48 12.43 7.19
N SER A 374 2.99 11.33 6.64
CA SER A 374 2.32 10.02 6.59
C SER A 374 1.69 9.63 7.93
N SER A 375 0.39 9.32 7.90
CA SER A 375 -0.37 8.84 9.05
C SER A 375 0.17 7.51 9.60
N LEU A 376 0.60 6.60 8.71
CA LEU A 376 1.24 5.34 9.08
C LEU A 376 2.53 5.58 9.86
N ILE A 377 3.40 6.49 9.41
CA ILE A 377 4.64 6.83 10.12
C ILE A 377 4.33 7.37 11.52
N LYS A 378 3.33 8.25 11.66
CA LYS A 378 2.90 8.78 12.97
C LYS A 378 2.42 7.66 13.88
N LEU A 379 1.59 6.75 13.39
CA LEU A 379 1.09 5.61 14.17
C LEU A 379 2.24 4.70 14.62
N LEU A 380 3.13 4.31 13.70
CA LEU A 380 4.27 3.45 14.01
C LEU A 380 5.16 4.09 15.08
N LEU A 381 5.46 5.38 14.96
CA LEU A 381 6.26 6.11 15.94
C LEU A 381 5.55 6.21 17.30
N CYS A 382 4.23 6.39 17.32
CA CYS A 382 3.44 6.41 18.56
C CYS A 382 3.46 5.06 19.27
N LEU A 383 3.14 3.97 18.57
CA LEU A 383 3.16 2.61 19.12
C LEU A 383 4.58 2.17 19.50
N GLU A 384 5.59 2.68 18.80
CA GLU A 384 6.98 2.46 19.22
C GLU A 384 7.31 3.22 20.50
N ASP A 385 6.79 4.43 20.71
CA ASP A 385 6.94 5.17 21.96
C ASP A 385 6.26 4.45 23.14
N THR A 386 5.11 3.81 22.92
CA THR A 386 4.46 3.03 23.98
C THR A 386 5.26 1.79 24.33
N LEU A 387 5.81 1.07 23.34
CA LEU A 387 6.80 0.00 23.57
C LEU A 387 8.03 0.50 24.32
N LYS A 388 8.55 1.67 23.96
CA LYS A 388 9.71 2.31 24.61
C LYS A 388 9.47 2.62 26.08
N ARG A 389 8.25 3.05 26.44
CA ARG A 389 7.85 3.29 27.84
C ARG A 389 7.65 2.02 28.67
N GLY A 390 7.81 0.84 28.05
CA GLY A 390 7.68 -0.46 28.71
C GLY A 390 6.26 -0.99 28.78
N TYR A 391 5.30 -0.38 28.07
CA TYR A 391 3.96 -0.93 27.94
C TYR A 391 3.96 -2.16 27.04
N HIS A 392 3.03 -3.08 27.33
CA HIS A 392 2.88 -4.31 26.57
C HIS A 392 2.00 -4.08 25.34
N ILE A 393 2.58 -4.21 24.14
CA ILE A 393 1.82 -4.35 22.89
C ILE A 393 1.57 -5.83 22.60
N GLN A 394 0.39 -6.18 22.07
CA GLN A 394 0.07 -7.54 21.66
C GLN A 394 0.94 -8.03 20.49
N ASP A 395 1.21 -9.34 20.45
CA ASP A 395 2.02 -9.93 19.38
C ASP A 395 1.42 -9.75 17.99
N GLU A 396 0.09 -9.62 17.89
CA GLU A 396 -0.59 -9.37 16.62
C GLU A 396 -0.26 -7.96 16.13
N CYS A 397 -0.44 -6.94 16.97
CA CYS A 397 -0.05 -5.57 16.63
C CYS A 397 1.44 -5.47 16.31
N ARG A 398 2.32 -6.09 17.11
CA ARG A 398 3.77 -6.11 16.83
C ARG A 398 4.11 -6.70 15.46
N ARG A 399 3.42 -7.78 15.06
CA ARG A 399 3.60 -8.40 13.74
C ARG A 399 3.17 -7.47 12.62
N GLU A 400 2.00 -6.82 12.75
CA GLU A 400 1.54 -5.84 11.76
C GLU A 400 2.48 -4.64 11.67
N MET A 401 2.94 -4.10 12.79
CA MET A 401 3.96 -3.03 12.81
C MET A 401 5.20 -3.44 12.01
N LEU A 402 5.70 -4.68 12.19
CA LEU A 402 6.86 -5.18 11.44
C LEU A 402 6.58 -5.28 9.93
N VAL A 403 5.39 -5.76 9.54
CA VAL A 403 4.95 -5.84 8.13
C VAL A 403 5.01 -4.46 7.46
N HIS A 404 4.52 -3.42 8.14
CA HIS A 404 4.51 -2.05 7.61
C HIS A 404 5.87 -1.36 7.66
N ARG A 405 6.70 -1.65 8.67
CA ARG A 405 8.10 -1.19 8.69
C ARG A 405 8.88 -1.74 7.51
N ARG A 406 8.74 -3.05 7.26
CA ARG A 406 9.32 -3.71 6.08
C ARG A 406 8.81 -3.09 4.79
N MET A 407 7.52 -2.76 4.72
CA MET A 407 6.92 -2.11 3.56
C MET A 407 7.60 -0.77 3.23
N LEU A 408 7.73 0.10 4.23
CA LEU A 408 8.36 1.42 4.10
C LEU A 408 9.84 1.32 3.70
N MET A 409 10.57 0.35 4.25
CA MET A 409 11.98 0.13 3.93
C MET A 409 12.20 -0.55 2.57
N SER A 410 11.17 -1.18 2.00
CA SER A 410 11.27 -1.87 0.72
C SER A 410 11.11 -0.93 -0.47
N ASP A 411 10.20 0.04 -0.39
CA ASP A 411 9.80 0.83 -1.55
C ASP A 411 9.85 2.34 -1.28
N TYR A 412 10.93 2.97 -1.75
CA TYR A 412 11.15 4.41 -1.63
C TYR A 412 10.03 5.25 -2.27
N ALA A 413 9.30 4.69 -3.26
CA ALA A 413 8.21 5.39 -3.94
C ALA A 413 6.94 5.50 -3.06
N LEU A 414 6.90 4.81 -1.91
CA LEU A 414 5.83 4.98 -0.93
C LEU A 414 5.99 6.25 -0.09
N SER A 415 7.15 6.92 -0.13
CA SER A 415 7.41 8.15 0.61
C SER A 415 7.49 9.35 -0.34
N PRO A 416 6.41 10.14 -0.50
CA PRO A 416 6.41 11.32 -1.36
C PRO A 416 7.50 12.33 -0.98
N GLU A 417 7.77 12.50 0.31
CA GLU A 417 8.81 13.40 0.83
C GLU A 417 10.22 12.93 0.41
N LEU A 418 10.44 11.61 0.33
CA LEU A 418 11.71 11.07 -0.13
C LEU A 418 11.87 11.32 -1.65
N GLN A 419 10.80 11.18 -2.42
CA GLN A 419 10.82 11.47 -3.85
C GLN A 419 11.02 12.96 -4.16
N SER A 420 10.47 13.87 -3.33
CA SER A 420 10.59 15.32 -3.55
C SER A 420 11.89 15.89 -2.98
N GLU A 421 12.22 15.60 -1.72
CA GLU A 421 13.34 16.23 -1.01
C GLU A 421 14.70 15.56 -1.29
N CYS A 422 14.72 14.30 -1.74
CA CYS A 422 15.96 13.59 -2.10
C CYS A 422 16.17 13.45 -3.61
N LYS A 423 15.39 14.17 -4.44
CA LYS A 423 15.46 14.02 -5.91
C LYS A 423 16.86 14.30 -6.46
N SER A 424 17.53 15.34 -5.96
CA SER A 424 18.91 15.69 -6.35
C SER A 424 19.89 14.56 -6.05
N GLU A 425 19.81 14.02 -4.84
CA GLU A 425 20.67 12.95 -4.34
C GLU A 425 20.46 11.66 -5.13
N MET A 426 19.20 11.32 -5.45
CA MET A 426 18.89 10.15 -6.26
C MET A 426 19.50 10.25 -7.67
N VAL A 427 19.43 11.43 -8.29
CA VAL A 427 20.01 11.65 -9.63
C VAL A 427 21.54 11.64 -9.58
N GLN A 428 22.13 12.27 -8.55
CA GLN A 428 23.57 12.47 -8.46
C GLN A 428 24.31 11.22 -8.00
N TYR A 429 23.84 10.58 -6.93
CA TYR A 429 24.55 9.48 -6.25
C TYR A 429 23.96 8.10 -6.57
N CYS A 430 22.71 8.04 -7.03
CA CYS A 430 22.03 6.78 -7.38
C CYS A 430 21.53 6.73 -8.84
N PRO A 431 22.30 7.20 -9.85
CA PRO A 431 21.79 7.41 -11.21
C PRO A 431 21.31 6.13 -11.88
N SER A 432 21.97 4.99 -11.64
CA SER A 432 21.57 3.69 -12.20
C SER A 432 20.19 3.27 -11.69
N LEU A 433 19.94 3.43 -10.39
CA LEU A 433 18.66 3.11 -9.77
C LEU A 433 17.56 4.11 -10.14
N PHE A 434 17.92 5.39 -10.32
CA PHE A 434 16.99 6.45 -10.70
C PHE A 434 16.52 6.30 -12.16
N GLN A 435 17.45 6.07 -13.09
CA GLN A 435 17.16 5.91 -14.52
C GLN A 435 16.35 4.65 -14.83
N GLN A 436 16.56 3.57 -14.08
CA GLN A 436 15.80 2.33 -14.24
C GLN A 436 14.31 2.50 -13.92
N GLY A 437 13.91 3.57 -13.21
CA GLY A 437 12.52 3.89 -12.93
C GLY A 437 11.74 2.67 -12.40
N ALA A 438 10.47 2.55 -12.79
CA ALA A 438 9.63 1.36 -12.57
C ALA A 438 9.95 0.14 -13.43
N SER A 439 10.94 0.28 -14.32
CA SER A 439 11.32 -0.68 -15.35
C SER A 439 12.58 -1.49 -14.98
N GLY A 440 13.13 -1.32 -13.78
CA GLY A 440 14.22 -2.14 -13.26
C GLY A 440 13.82 -3.61 -13.15
N THR A 441 14.77 -4.52 -13.40
CA THR A 441 14.57 -5.96 -13.22
C THR A 441 14.12 -6.23 -11.79
N ILE A 442 13.27 -7.24 -11.63
CA ILE A 442 12.47 -7.46 -10.41
C ILE A 442 13.30 -7.59 -9.11
N GLY A 443 14.59 -7.96 -9.20
CA GLY A 443 15.51 -7.96 -8.06
C GLY A 443 15.91 -6.56 -7.54
N GLN A 444 15.65 -5.47 -8.27
CA GLN A 444 16.20 -4.13 -8.04
C GLN A 444 15.45 -3.23 -7.03
N ARG A 445 14.33 -3.67 -6.46
CA ARG A 445 13.44 -2.80 -5.67
C ARG A 445 13.11 -3.27 -4.24
N GLY A 446 13.95 -4.09 -3.64
CA GLY A 446 13.89 -4.35 -2.19
C GLY A 446 14.78 -3.39 -1.41
N GLY A 447 14.41 -2.12 -1.26
CA GLY A 447 15.14 -1.15 -0.43
C GLY A 447 16.45 -0.60 -0.99
N ARG A 448 16.87 -0.99 -2.21
CA ARG A 448 18.16 -0.57 -2.80
C ARG A 448 18.33 0.94 -2.94
N MET A 449 17.27 1.64 -3.37
CA MET A 449 17.32 3.10 -3.47
C MET A 449 17.51 3.73 -2.09
N ILE A 450 16.80 3.23 -1.07
CA ILE A 450 16.94 3.72 0.31
C ILE A 450 18.38 3.47 0.78
N HIS A 451 18.90 2.26 0.63
CA HIS A 451 20.28 1.95 0.99
C HIS A 451 21.34 2.73 0.20
N CYS A 452 21.10 3.02 -1.07
CA CYS A 452 21.97 3.92 -1.85
C CYS A 452 21.99 5.34 -1.25
N LEU A 453 20.82 5.86 -0.84
CA LEU A 453 20.73 7.14 -0.13
C LEU A 453 21.40 7.07 1.26
N LEU A 454 21.28 5.96 2.00
CA LEU A 454 21.99 5.76 3.27
C LEU A 454 23.51 5.77 3.05
N ALA A 455 24.00 5.11 2.00
CA ALA A 455 25.41 5.09 1.63
C ALA A 455 25.93 6.48 1.25
N ALA A 456 25.17 7.20 0.41
CA ALA A 456 25.49 8.56 -0.01
C ALA A 456 25.51 9.51 1.20
N ALA A 457 24.55 9.42 2.11
CA ALA A 457 24.51 10.20 3.35
C ALA A 457 25.71 9.93 4.28
N ARG A 458 26.35 8.76 4.18
CA ARG A 458 27.56 8.40 4.91
C ARG A 458 28.83 8.92 4.24
N LYS A 459 28.93 8.83 2.92
CA LYS A 459 30.16 9.09 2.15
C LYS A 459 30.29 10.52 1.65
N GLU A 460 29.18 11.18 1.34
CA GLU A 460 29.17 12.43 0.57
C GLU A 460 28.95 13.64 1.47
N LYS A 461 29.94 14.57 1.48
CA LYS A 461 29.85 15.82 2.26
C LYS A 461 28.80 16.80 1.70
N SER A 462 28.46 16.67 0.41
CA SER A 462 27.46 17.50 -0.30
C SER A 462 26.03 16.97 -0.19
N PHE A 463 25.77 15.96 0.64
CA PHE A 463 24.41 15.45 0.87
C PHE A 463 23.53 16.51 1.55
N SER A 464 22.33 16.79 1.03
CA SER A 464 21.52 17.90 1.58
C SER A 464 20.94 17.59 2.96
N SER A 465 20.81 18.63 3.78
CA SER A 465 20.18 18.54 5.10
C SER A 465 18.68 18.21 5.02
N ARG A 466 18.00 18.60 3.93
CA ARG A 466 16.58 18.28 3.70
C ARG A 466 16.39 16.79 3.46
N CYS A 467 17.14 16.21 2.52
CA CYS A 467 17.09 14.78 2.28
C CYS A 467 17.51 13.97 3.52
N LEU A 468 18.57 14.42 4.23
CA LEU A 468 19.03 13.75 5.46
C LEU A 468 17.93 13.69 6.53
N SER A 469 17.16 14.78 6.68
CA SER A 469 16.03 14.81 7.62
C SER A 469 14.95 13.77 7.27
N VAL A 470 14.60 13.65 5.99
CA VAL A 470 13.60 12.68 5.52
C VAL A 470 14.10 11.24 5.70
N VAL A 471 15.37 10.96 5.35
CA VAL A 471 16.00 9.64 5.55
C VAL A 471 16.04 9.28 7.03
N ASN A 472 16.42 10.22 7.91
CA ASN A 472 16.39 10.01 9.36
C ASN A 472 14.98 9.67 9.87
N SER A 473 13.97 10.38 9.37
CA SER A 473 12.57 10.12 9.74
C SER A 473 12.11 8.72 9.31
N LEU A 474 12.52 8.26 8.12
CA LEU A 474 12.24 6.92 7.63
C LEU A 474 12.93 5.85 8.51
N VAL A 475 14.25 5.99 8.72
CA VAL A 475 15.03 5.04 9.55
C VAL A 475 14.47 4.96 10.97
N ARG A 476 14.00 6.08 11.53
CA ARG A 476 13.33 6.10 12.84
C ARG A 476 12.02 5.33 12.86
N ALA A 477 11.21 5.43 11.81
CA ALA A 477 9.92 4.75 11.76
C ALA A 477 10.08 3.23 11.51
N VAL A 478 11.05 2.87 10.67
CA VAL A 478 11.37 1.47 10.32
C VAL A 478 12.09 0.77 11.48
N ASP A 479 12.97 1.47 12.19
CA ASP A 479 13.79 0.96 13.29
C ASP A 479 14.53 -0.36 12.98
N PRO A 480 15.34 -0.40 11.88
CA PRO A 480 16.06 -1.60 11.48
C PRO A 480 17.15 -2.03 12.49
N GLY A 481 17.54 -1.12 13.39
CA GLY A 481 18.50 -1.38 14.47
C GLY A 481 17.93 -2.25 15.59
N SER A 482 16.61 -2.20 15.84
CA SER A 482 15.96 -3.07 16.81
C SER A 482 15.60 -4.43 16.21
N ASP A 483 15.16 -4.48 14.96
CA ASP A 483 14.82 -5.73 14.28
C ASP A 483 15.27 -5.72 12.83
N ILE A 484 16.30 -6.51 12.54
CA ILE A 484 16.85 -6.66 11.18
C ILE A 484 15.80 -7.03 10.14
N ARG A 485 14.70 -7.70 10.53
CA ARG A 485 13.62 -8.11 9.62
C ARG A 485 12.83 -6.92 9.07
N ALA A 486 12.90 -5.76 9.73
CA ALA A 486 12.31 -4.53 9.22
C ALA A 486 13.03 -4.02 7.96
N ASP A 487 14.26 -4.48 7.72
CA ASP A 487 15.04 -4.16 6.54
C ASP A 487 15.30 -5.42 5.70
N PRO A 488 14.55 -5.62 4.60
CA PRO A 488 14.68 -6.82 3.77
C PRO A 488 16.05 -6.93 3.07
N LEU A 489 16.68 -5.80 2.74
CA LEU A 489 17.95 -5.81 2.01
C LEU A 489 19.08 -6.15 2.96
N LEU A 490 19.10 -5.52 4.14
CA LEU A 490 20.04 -5.86 5.20
C LEU A 490 19.87 -7.31 5.66
N GLU A 491 18.64 -7.78 5.88
CA GLU A 491 18.36 -9.16 6.29
C GLU A 491 18.89 -10.17 5.27
N SER A 492 18.62 -9.95 3.99
CA SER A 492 19.06 -10.86 2.92
C SER A 492 20.58 -10.84 2.71
N ALA A 493 21.21 -9.67 2.71
CA ALA A 493 22.66 -9.53 2.58
C ALA A 493 23.40 -10.19 3.75
N CYS A 494 22.87 -10.05 4.97
CA CYS A 494 23.52 -10.58 6.16
C CYS A 494 23.14 -12.02 6.52
N ARG A 495 22.16 -12.65 5.84
CA ARG A 495 21.71 -14.01 6.17
C ARG A 495 22.85 -15.04 6.26
N PRO A 496 23.80 -15.11 5.30
CA PRO A 496 24.91 -16.07 5.37
C PRO A 496 25.81 -15.84 6.60
N VAL A 497 26.02 -14.58 6.98
CA VAL A 497 26.83 -14.18 8.14
C VAL A 497 26.09 -14.49 9.44
N ILE A 498 24.78 -14.25 9.49
CA ILE A 498 23.94 -14.56 10.65
C ILE A 498 23.97 -16.06 10.93
N ASP A 499 23.81 -16.89 9.90
CA ASP A 499 23.76 -18.34 10.03
C ASP A 499 25.11 -18.93 10.50
N THR A 500 26.23 -18.27 10.17
CA THR A 500 27.59 -18.75 10.50
C THR A 500 28.22 -18.14 11.75
N LEU A 501 27.97 -16.86 12.04
CA LEU A 501 28.58 -16.11 13.14
C LEU A 501 27.59 -15.79 14.27
N CYS A 502 26.29 -15.66 13.96
CA CYS A 502 25.24 -15.29 14.92
C CYS A 502 24.08 -16.31 15.07
N PRO A 503 24.31 -17.64 15.00
CA PRO A 503 23.22 -18.63 14.87
C PRO A 503 22.29 -18.74 16.09
N ARG A 504 22.71 -18.22 17.25
CA ARG A 504 21.93 -18.26 18.50
C ARG A 504 21.14 -16.97 18.77
N MET A 505 21.35 -15.94 17.95
CA MET A 505 20.70 -14.65 18.15
C MET A 505 19.29 -14.69 17.57
N LYS A 506 18.30 -14.37 18.40
CA LYS A 506 16.92 -14.21 17.95
C LYS A 506 16.75 -12.81 17.34
N PRO A 507 16.09 -12.66 16.18
CA PRO A 507 15.72 -11.36 15.64
C PRO A 507 14.84 -10.57 16.62
N GLY A 508 14.94 -9.24 16.54
CA GLY A 508 14.38 -8.32 17.53
C GLY A 508 15.38 -7.97 18.64
N ASP A 509 15.06 -6.94 19.42
CA ASP A 509 15.84 -6.50 20.57
C ASP A 509 17.31 -6.10 20.27
N SER A 510 17.62 -5.73 19.03
CA SER A 510 18.96 -5.42 18.51
C SER A 510 19.99 -6.56 18.56
N ASN A 511 19.62 -7.77 19.00
CA ASN A 511 20.60 -8.84 19.27
C ASN A 511 21.40 -9.23 18.02
N VAL A 512 20.72 -9.35 16.88
CA VAL A 512 21.36 -9.72 15.62
C VAL A 512 22.28 -8.60 15.12
N ILE A 513 21.82 -7.34 15.15
CA ILE A 513 22.61 -6.18 14.71
C ILE A 513 23.89 -6.04 15.53
N LEU A 514 23.82 -6.19 16.85
CA LEU A 514 24.98 -6.14 17.74
C LEU A 514 25.98 -7.25 17.44
N CYS A 515 25.50 -8.49 17.29
CA CYS A 515 26.37 -9.61 16.96
C CYS A 515 27.09 -9.42 15.61
N LEU A 516 26.39 -8.88 14.60
CA LEU A 516 27.00 -8.59 13.30
C LEU A 516 28.05 -7.49 13.43
N LEU A 517 27.77 -6.44 14.20
CA LEU A 517 28.71 -5.35 14.47
C LEU A 517 29.99 -5.85 15.18
N ASP A 518 29.84 -6.73 16.18
CA ASP A 518 30.97 -7.37 16.88
C ASP A 518 31.87 -8.20 15.96
N ASN A 519 31.33 -8.63 14.81
CA ASN A 519 32.00 -9.48 13.83
C ASN A 519 32.37 -8.72 12.55
N LEU A 520 32.35 -7.38 12.53
CA LEU A 520 32.67 -6.58 11.34
C LEU A 520 34.02 -6.94 10.71
N LYS A 521 35.05 -7.19 11.53
CA LYS A 521 36.41 -7.53 11.05
C LYS A 521 36.62 -9.05 10.85
N ASN A 522 35.58 -9.86 11.02
CA ASN A 522 35.69 -11.31 10.89
C ASN A 522 35.86 -11.69 9.41
N ALA A 523 36.75 -12.64 9.10
CA ALA A 523 36.97 -13.11 7.73
C ALA A 523 35.72 -13.72 7.05
N ARG A 524 34.70 -14.11 7.83
CA ARG A 524 33.41 -14.60 7.32
C ARG A 524 32.36 -13.50 7.14
N MET A 525 32.68 -12.25 7.44
CA MET A 525 31.86 -11.11 7.07
C MET A 525 31.94 -10.91 5.57
N THR A 526 30.80 -10.95 4.88
CA THR A 526 30.72 -10.67 3.45
C THR A 526 30.68 -9.16 3.21
N GLU A 527 31.30 -8.68 2.13
CA GLU A 527 31.28 -7.27 1.74
C GLU A 527 29.86 -6.70 1.66
N ASP A 528 28.92 -7.43 1.05
CA ASP A 528 27.51 -7.01 0.95
C ASP A 528 26.87 -6.78 2.33
N CYS A 529 27.06 -7.70 3.28
CA CYS A 529 26.54 -7.55 4.64
C CYS A 529 27.22 -6.39 5.37
N GLU A 530 28.55 -6.27 5.28
CA GLU A 530 29.31 -5.19 5.90
C GLU A 530 28.79 -3.83 5.42
N ASP A 531 28.67 -3.65 4.10
CA ASP A 531 28.19 -2.40 3.51
C ASP A 531 26.78 -2.04 3.98
N ARG A 532 25.81 -2.98 3.88
CA ARG A 532 24.44 -2.71 4.32
C ARG A 532 24.36 -2.43 5.81
N LEU A 533 25.14 -3.17 6.61
CA LEU A 533 25.19 -2.99 8.06
C LEU A 533 25.76 -1.63 8.42
N MET A 534 26.85 -1.20 7.76
CA MET A 534 27.50 0.09 8.00
C MET A 534 26.63 1.27 7.58
N GLU A 535 25.83 1.12 6.52
CA GLU A 535 24.82 2.10 6.12
C GLU A 535 23.80 2.36 7.22
N VAL A 536 23.24 1.30 7.83
CA VAL A 536 22.28 1.43 8.93
C VAL A 536 22.98 1.87 10.22
N ALA A 537 24.12 1.28 10.56
CA ALA A 537 24.87 1.56 11.77
C ALA A 537 25.31 3.03 11.85
N TYR A 538 25.60 3.68 10.72
CA TYR A 538 25.92 5.11 10.66
C TYR A 538 24.81 5.97 11.30
N PHE A 539 23.55 5.67 11.00
CA PHE A 539 22.41 6.38 11.58
C PHE A 539 22.22 6.02 13.05
N LEU A 540 22.25 4.72 13.40
CA LEU A 540 22.10 4.24 14.78
C LEU A 540 23.16 4.80 15.73
N ALA A 541 24.40 4.93 15.25
CA ALA A 541 25.52 5.46 16.01
C ALA A 541 25.34 6.95 16.30
N ARG A 542 24.86 7.73 15.33
CA ARG A 542 24.79 9.20 15.44
C ARG A 542 23.54 9.68 16.17
N ASP A 543 22.44 8.96 16.05
CA ASP A 543 21.17 9.34 16.65
C ASP A 543 20.69 8.31 17.69
N TRP A 544 20.91 8.61 18.97
CA TRP A 544 20.46 7.74 20.05
C TRP A 544 18.93 7.64 20.15
N ARG A 545 18.17 8.52 19.47
CA ARG A 545 16.70 8.36 19.34
C ARG A 545 16.33 7.14 18.50
N LEU A 546 17.27 6.67 17.67
CA LEU A 546 17.21 5.41 16.92
C LEU A 546 17.72 4.22 17.76
N THR A 547 17.95 4.40 19.06
CA THR A 547 18.27 3.32 20.01
C THR A 547 17.22 3.26 21.13
N PRO A 548 16.05 2.62 20.88
CA PRO A 548 14.92 2.57 21.80
C PRO A 548 15.24 2.09 23.22
N ARG A 549 16.21 1.17 23.36
CA ARG A 549 16.64 0.63 24.65
C ARG A 549 17.35 1.65 25.53
N LEU A 550 18.28 2.44 24.99
CA LEU A 550 18.94 3.48 25.78
C LEU A 550 17.91 4.48 26.29
N LEU A 551 16.97 4.87 25.44
CA LEU A 551 15.87 5.75 25.79
C LEU A 551 15.07 5.23 26.99
N ARG A 552 14.57 3.99 26.90
CA ARG A 552 13.80 3.34 27.96
C ARG A 552 14.56 3.32 29.29
N THR A 553 15.81 2.87 29.22
CA THR A 553 16.56 2.55 30.42
C THR A 553 17.20 3.79 31.06
N CYS A 554 17.62 4.76 30.24
CA CYS A 554 18.26 5.97 30.71
C CYS A 554 17.32 7.15 30.91
N GLN A 555 16.01 7.03 30.67
CA GLN A 555 15.08 8.18 30.73
C GLN A 555 15.18 8.95 32.04
N THR A 556 15.09 8.25 33.18
CA THR A 556 15.19 8.88 34.50
C THR A 556 16.54 9.57 34.67
N ASN A 557 17.63 8.93 34.26
CA ASN A 557 18.96 9.51 34.33
C ASN A 557 19.13 10.74 33.39
N LEU A 558 18.54 10.72 32.22
CA LEU A 558 18.55 11.82 31.26
C LEU A 558 17.78 13.05 31.80
N VAL A 559 16.64 12.83 32.43
CA VAL A 559 15.86 13.92 33.07
C VAL A 559 16.61 14.46 34.29
N THR A 560 17.12 13.58 35.16
CA THR A 560 17.76 13.97 36.42
C THR A 560 19.13 14.61 36.22
N PHE A 561 20.00 14.01 35.41
CA PHE A 561 21.40 14.43 35.30
C PHE A 561 21.68 15.28 34.06
N CYS A 562 20.91 15.08 32.99
CA CYS A 562 21.16 15.74 31.70
C CYS A 562 20.07 16.75 31.31
N GLN A 563 19.12 17.04 32.21
CA GLN A 563 18.07 18.06 32.02
C GLN A 563 17.23 17.84 30.75
N LEU A 564 16.99 16.58 30.36
CA LEU A 564 16.08 16.26 29.27
C LEU A 564 14.65 16.71 29.64
N PRO A 565 13.93 17.45 28.76
CA PRO A 565 12.54 17.79 28.99
C PRO A 565 11.67 16.55 29.19
N LYS A 566 10.73 16.59 30.14
CA LYS A 566 9.84 15.44 30.42
C LYS A 566 8.94 15.06 29.24
N ASP A 567 8.62 16.03 28.37
CA ASP A 567 7.73 15.87 27.21
C ASP A 567 8.49 15.63 25.89
N TRP A 568 9.73 15.13 25.96
CA TRP A 568 10.61 14.93 24.81
C TRP A 568 10.00 14.05 23.70
N SER A 569 9.01 13.20 24.02
CA SER A 569 8.41 12.28 23.04
C SER A 569 7.43 12.98 22.07
N MET A 570 6.98 14.20 22.36
CA MET A 570 5.96 14.91 21.56
C MET A 570 6.51 16.04 20.69
N ASN A 571 7.70 16.58 20.98
CA ASN A 571 8.27 17.70 20.21
C ASN A 571 9.30 17.20 19.18
N GLN A 572 8.95 17.33 17.90
CA GLN A 572 9.68 16.77 16.76
C GLN A 572 10.99 17.50 16.39
N ASP A 573 11.46 18.48 17.15
CA ASP A 573 12.61 19.33 16.79
C ASP A 573 13.78 19.32 17.80
N ILE A 574 14.13 18.14 18.31
CA ILE A 574 15.46 17.97 18.93
C ILE A 574 16.47 17.79 17.79
N SER A 575 17.04 18.89 17.32
CA SER A 575 18.08 18.89 16.26
C SER A 575 19.28 18.01 16.66
N GLY A 576 19.94 17.39 15.68
CA GLY A 576 21.03 16.41 15.88
C GLY A 576 22.20 16.89 16.75
N VAL A 577 22.37 18.21 16.91
CA VAL A 577 23.37 18.82 17.80
C VAL A 577 23.06 18.57 19.29
N GLN A 578 21.79 18.56 19.67
CA GLN A 578 21.37 18.25 21.05
C GLN A 578 21.46 16.75 21.35
N VAL A 579 21.27 15.90 20.33
CA VAL A 579 21.33 14.45 20.44
C VAL A 579 22.73 13.99 20.88
N GLY A 580 23.81 14.50 20.28
CA GLY A 580 25.18 14.22 20.71
C GLY A 580 25.48 14.67 22.16
N MET A 581 24.91 15.80 22.58
CA MET A 581 25.11 16.38 23.92
C MET A 581 24.59 15.45 25.04
N TYR A 582 23.39 14.87 24.88
CA TYR A 582 22.80 14.01 25.90
C TYR A 582 23.60 12.72 26.10
N LEU A 583 24.11 12.13 25.02
CA LEU A 583 24.92 10.93 25.13
C LEU A 583 26.29 11.23 25.75
N GLY A 584 26.89 12.38 25.41
CA GLY A 584 28.09 12.88 26.08
C GLY A 584 27.86 13.10 27.58
N CYS A 585 26.73 13.69 27.97
CA CYS A 585 26.35 13.85 29.37
C CYS A 585 26.20 12.51 30.09
N LEU A 586 25.49 11.53 29.50
CA LEU A 586 25.37 10.18 30.08
C LEU A 586 26.75 9.54 30.28
N TYR A 587 27.67 9.69 29.33
CA TYR A 587 29.05 9.20 29.46
C TYR A 587 29.84 9.87 30.58
N GLN A 588 29.69 11.19 30.75
CA GLN A 588 30.28 11.93 31.87
C GLN A 588 29.73 11.43 33.20
N GLN A 589 28.43 11.15 33.27
CA GLN A 589 27.73 10.70 34.48
C GLN A 589 27.74 9.18 34.68
N ARG A 590 28.51 8.41 33.88
CA ARG A 590 28.45 6.93 33.81
C ARG A 590 28.56 6.20 35.15
N GLN A 591 29.21 6.80 36.15
CA GLN A 591 29.34 6.21 37.49
C GLN A 591 28.07 6.36 38.35
N GLN A 592 27.25 7.37 38.06
CA GLN A 592 26.02 7.71 38.78
C GLN A 592 24.77 7.13 38.10
N LEU A 593 24.89 6.60 36.88
CA LEU A 593 23.80 5.93 36.17
C LEU A 593 23.42 4.63 36.87
N ASP A 594 22.15 4.25 36.77
CA ASP A 594 21.71 2.93 37.22
C ASP A 594 22.38 1.81 36.39
N LYS A 595 22.32 0.58 36.90
CA LYS A 595 23.02 -0.56 36.29
C LYS A 595 22.55 -0.81 34.86
N GLU A 596 21.26 -0.69 34.62
CA GLU A 596 20.66 -0.95 33.32
C GLU A 596 21.05 0.14 32.32
N CYS A 597 20.93 1.43 32.67
CA CYS A 597 21.26 2.55 31.77
C CYS A 597 22.74 2.53 31.43
N ARG A 598 23.59 2.25 32.42
CA ARG A 598 25.03 2.10 32.21
C ARG A 598 25.35 0.96 31.24
N SER A 599 24.60 -0.13 31.27
CA SER A 599 24.77 -1.25 30.34
C SER A 599 24.38 -0.85 28.92
N GLU A 600 23.25 -0.18 28.73
CA GLU A 600 22.81 0.30 27.41
C GLU A 600 23.70 1.43 26.86
N LEU A 601 24.19 2.31 27.72
CA LEU A 601 25.17 3.32 27.34
C LEU A 601 26.45 2.66 26.82
N LYS A 602 26.97 1.66 27.54
CA LYS A 602 28.14 0.88 27.10
C LYS A 602 27.89 0.22 25.75
N ARG A 603 26.69 -0.31 25.51
CA ARG A 603 26.30 -0.90 24.23
C ARG A 603 26.37 0.10 23.07
N ILE A 604 25.86 1.31 23.26
CA ILE A 604 25.90 2.34 22.20
C ILE A 604 27.31 2.86 21.99
N MET A 605 28.06 3.08 23.07
CA MET A 605 29.48 3.40 22.95
C MET A 605 30.17 2.31 22.13
N HIS A 606 29.94 1.03 22.46
CA HIS A 606 30.48 -0.11 21.72
C HIS A 606 30.12 -0.12 20.23
N ILE A 607 28.89 0.22 19.84
CA ILE A 607 28.54 0.40 18.43
C ILE A 607 29.42 1.48 17.78
N ARG A 608 29.57 2.62 18.45
CA ARG A 608 30.41 3.74 17.97
C ARG A 608 31.90 3.39 17.91
N THR A 609 32.37 2.50 18.78
CA THR A 609 33.78 2.05 18.79
C THR A 609 34.10 1.07 17.66
N GLN A 610 33.10 0.41 17.08
CA GLN A 610 33.34 -0.60 16.04
C GLN A 610 34.07 -0.03 14.83
N SER A 611 33.74 1.21 14.45
CA SER A 611 34.38 1.88 13.33
C SER A 611 34.35 3.39 13.52
N ILE A 612 35.52 4.01 13.33
CA ILE A 612 35.67 5.47 13.32
C ILE A 612 34.81 6.12 12.23
N GLY A 613 34.59 5.41 11.11
CA GLY A 613 33.79 5.87 9.98
C GLY A 613 32.28 5.95 10.25
N LEU A 614 31.83 5.60 11.47
CA LEU A 614 30.48 5.89 11.96
C LEU A 614 30.36 7.33 12.51
N MET A 615 31.49 8.00 12.75
CA MET A 615 31.58 9.34 13.31
C MET A 615 32.54 10.21 12.46
N PRO A 616 32.15 10.59 11.23
CA PRO A 616 33.03 11.32 10.31
C PRO A 616 33.50 12.68 10.87
N GLU A 617 32.73 13.31 11.75
CA GLU A 617 33.14 14.54 12.44
C GLU A 617 34.34 14.33 13.37
N ILE A 618 34.45 13.15 13.98
CA ILE A 618 35.59 12.77 14.83
C ILE A 618 36.73 12.30 13.94
N GLU A 619 36.44 11.48 12.93
CA GLU A 619 37.45 11.03 11.97
C GLU A 619 38.14 12.24 11.30
N ASP A 620 37.40 13.11 10.62
CA ASP A 620 37.95 14.28 9.91
C ASP A 620 38.84 15.17 10.81
N ASN A 621 38.49 15.34 12.08
CA ASN A 621 39.21 16.22 13.01
C ASN A 621 40.34 15.53 13.80
N CYS A 622 40.25 14.21 14.02
CA CYS A 622 41.16 13.46 14.88
C CYS A 622 41.98 12.40 14.12
N LEU A 623 41.89 12.32 12.79
CA LEU A 623 42.60 11.34 11.96
C LEU A 623 44.11 11.25 12.28
N THR A 624 44.76 12.39 12.46
CA THR A 624 46.20 12.47 12.77
C THR A 624 46.52 11.88 14.15
N ASP A 625 45.68 12.14 15.15
CA ASP A 625 45.83 11.64 16.52
C ASP A 625 45.50 10.15 16.59
N LEU A 626 44.47 9.71 15.86
CA LEU A 626 44.04 8.32 15.76
C LEU A 626 45.06 7.42 15.05
N ALA A 627 45.87 7.99 14.15
CA ALA A 627 46.97 7.28 13.49
C ALA A 627 48.11 6.93 14.46
N ILE A 628 48.22 7.66 15.59
CA ILE A 628 49.25 7.45 16.62
C ILE A 628 48.83 6.37 17.62
N CYS A 629 47.53 6.05 17.72
CA CYS A 629 47.01 4.99 18.58
C CYS A 629 47.47 3.59 18.10
N LYS A 630 48.51 3.04 18.74
CA LYS A 630 49.13 1.74 18.40
C LYS A 630 48.25 0.50 18.59
N ASN A 631 47.06 0.61 19.19
CA ASN A 631 46.15 -0.51 19.41
C ASN A 631 44.82 -0.30 18.67
N PRO A 632 44.56 -1.00 17.55
CA PRO A 632 43.32 -0.85 16.78
C PRO A 632 42.08 -1.46 17.47
N GLU A 633 42.25 -2.14 18.61
CA GLU A 633 41.16 -2.65 19.46
C GLU A 633 40.63 -1.61 20.47
N ILE A 634 41.33 -0.49 20.66
CA ILE A 634 40.96 0.57 21.63
C ILE A 634 40.73 1.88 20.86
N LYS A 635 39.83 1.87 19.87
CA LYS A 635 39.40 3.09 19.16
C LYS A 635 38.11 3.68 19.74
N GLY A 636 37.89 3.45 21.04
CA GLY A 636 36.55 3.50 21.60
C GLY A 636 36.39 3.91 23.06
N GLU A 637 37.48 4.22 23.76
CA GLU A 637 37.44 4.70 25.15
C GLU A 637 37.61 6.21 25.25
#